data_AF-A0A956HP76-F1
#
_entry.id   AF-A0A956HP76-F1
#
_cell.length_a   1.000
_cell.length_b   1.000
_cell.length_c   1.000
_cell.angle_alpha   90.00
_cell.angle_beta   90.00
_cell.angle_gamma   90.00
#
_symmetry.space_group_name_H-M   'P 1'
#
loop_
_entity.id
_entity.type
_entity.pdbx_description
1 polymer ?
#
loop_
_entity_poly.entity_id
_entity_poly.type
_entity_poly.pdbx_seq_one_letter_code
_entity_poly.pdbx_strand_id
1 'polypeptide(L)' 'MEQFTGVKVFSATKAWEREQISERINEWLEANPKAEIVDKVVTQSSDSEFHCLTITLFYK' A
#
# COMPACT_ATOMS: atom_id res chain seq x y z
N MET A 1 -15.28 -4.39 -10.77
CA MET A 1 -14.39 -3.43 -10.10
C MET A 1 -15.24 -2.24 -9.70
N GLU A 2 -15.26 -1.91 -8.42
CA GLU A 2 -15.80 -0.64 -7.92
C GLU A 2 -15.11 0.53 -8.67
N GLN A 3 -15.86 1.58 -9.01
CA GLN A 3 -15.29 2.76 -9.66
C GLN A 3 -14.43 3.53 -8.65
N PHE A 4 -13.12 3.66 -8.87
CA PHE A 4 -12.22 4.43 -8.00
C PHE A 4 -11.91 5.80 -8.62
N THR A 5 -11.59 6.80 -7.79
CA THR A 5 -11.18 8.15 -8.22
C THR A 5 -9.67 8.36 -8.07
N GLY A 6 -9.01 7.56 -7.23
CA GLY A 6 -7.60 7.68 -6.92
C GLY A 6 -6.93 6.35 -6.59
N VAL A 7 -5.59 6.36 -6.63
CA VAL A 7 -4.73 5.22 -6.30
C VAL A 7 -3.59 5.69 -5.43
N LYS A 8 -3.32 4.97 -4.34
CA LYS A 8 -2.15 5.17 -3.48
C LYS A 8 -1.32 3.90 -3.45
N VAL A 9 -0.05 4.04 -3.81
CA VAL A 9 0.90 2.91 -3.85
C VAL A 9 1.89 3.05 -2.69
N PHE A 10 2.05 1.97 -1.93
CA PHE A 10 3.07 1.81 -0.90
C PHE A 10 3.97 0.66 -1.30
N SER A 11 5.28 0.91 -1.38
CA SER A 11 6.26 -0.13 -1.67
C SER A 11 7.36 -0.15 -0.61
N ALA A 12 7.86 -1.36 -0.35
CA ALA A 12 8.96 -1.64 0.55
C ALA A 12 9.89 -2.66 -0.10
N THR A 13 11.17 -2.34 -0.16
CA THR A 13 12.21 -3.19 -0.78
C THR A 13 13.20 -3.70 0.26
N LYS A 14 13.38 -2.95 1.35
CA LYS A 14 14.23 -3.33 2.49
C LYS A 14 13.41 -3.96 3.62
N ALA A 15 14.04 -4.78 4.45
CA ALA A 15 13.39 -5.46 5.56
C ALA A 15 12.68 -4.51 6.53
N TRP A 16 13.38 -3.47 6.99
CA TRP A 16 12.82 -2.49 7.92
C TRP A 16 11.68 -1.65 7.30
N GLU A 17 11.73 -1.36 6.00
CA GLU A 17 10.64 -0.65 5.31
C GLU A 17 9.36 -1.49 5.27
N ARG A 18 9.49 -2.83 5.21
CA ARG A 18 8.35 -3.75 5.26
C ARG A 18 7.69 -3.73 6.64
N GLU A 19 8.46 -3.60 7.71
CA GLU A 19 7.93 -3.50 9.07
C GLU A 19 7.13 -2.19 9.26
N GLN A 20 7.61 -1.10 8.66
CA GLN A 20 6.98 0.23 8.75
C GLN A 20 5.83 0.44 7.75
N ILE A 21 5.57 -0.49 6.83
CA ILE A 21 4.60 -0.27 5.75
C ILE A 21 3.18 -0.04 6.30
N SER A 22 2.81 -0.74 7.38
CA SER A 22 1.51 -0.57 8.03
C SER A 22 1.37 0.80 8.67
N GLU A 23 2.40 1.29 9.37
CA GLU A 23 2.40 2.63 9.99
C GLU A 23 2.20 3.70 8.92
N ARG A 24 2.96 3.61 7.82
CA ARG A 24 2.84 4.56 6.69
C ARG A 24 1.47 4.53 6.02
N ILE A 25 0.83 3.36 5.93
CA ILE A 25 -0.54 3.25 5.41
C ILE A 25 -1.51 3.93 6.36
N ASN A 26 -1.42 3.66 7.67
CA ASN A 26 -2.31 4.23 8.67
C ASN A 26 -2.16 5.76 8.76
N GLU A 27 -0.93 6.28 8.81
CA GLU A 27 -0.65 7.72 8.76
C GLU A 27 -1.28 8.38 7.53
N TRP A 28 -1.22 7.72 6.37
CA TRP A 28 -1.85 8.24 5.17
C TRP A 28 -3.38 8.21 5.26
N LEU A 29 -3.97 7.14 5.79
CA LEU A 29 -5.42 7.05 5.99
C LEU A 29 -5.93 8.12 6.96
N GLU A 30 -5.22 8.34 8.07
CA GLU A 30 -5.53 9.39 9.06
C GLU A 30 -5.43 10.79 8.45
N ALA A 31 -4.41 11.04 7.62
CA ALA A 31 -4.25 12.31 6.90
C ALA A 31 -5.27 12.51 5.76
N ASN A 32 -5.94 11.43 5.30
CA ASN A 32 -6.87 11.45 4.17
C ASN A 32 -8.24 10.86 4.58
N PRO A 33 -8.96 11.46 5.54
CA PRO A 33 -10.20 10.89 6.10
C PRO A 33 -11.36 10.83 5.10
N LYS A 34 -11.24 11.49 3.96
CA LYS A 34 -12.22 11.44 2.86
C LYS A 34 -11.96 10.30 1.87
N ALA A 35 -10.78 9.67 1.92
CA ALA A 35 -10.44 8.58 1.02
C ALA A 35 -11.14 7.31 1.49
N GLU A 36 -12.17 6.89 0.77
CA GLU A 36 -12.85 5.62 1.03
C GLU A 36 -12.13 4.51 0.25
N ILE A 37 -11.50 3.56 0.95
CA ILE A 37 -10.82 2.44 0.29
C ILE A 37 -11.85 1.49 -0.32
N VAL A 38 -11.82 1.34 -1.64
CA VAL A 38 -12.76 0.50 -2.39
C VAL A 38 -12.14 -0.78 -2.93
N ASP A 39 -10.82 -0.83 -3.07
CA ASP A 39 -10.10 -2.06 -3.43
C ASP A 39 -8.64 -2.00 -2.95
N LYS A 40 -8.00 -3.16 -2.88
CA LYS A 40 -6.56 -3.27 -2.62
C LYS A 40 -5.93 -4.41 -3.39
N VAL A 41 -4.71 -4.18 -3.87
CA VAL A 41 -3.87 -5.21 -4.47
C VAL A 41 -2.57 -5.31 -3.68
N VAL A 42 -2.24 -6.52 -3.25
CA VAL A 42 -0.97 -6.84 -2.60
C VAL A 42 -0.13 -7.62 -3.59
N THR A 43 1.01 -7.05 -3.96
CA THR A 43 1.97 -7.68 -4.86
C THR A 43 3.24 -7.97 -4.09
N GLN A 44 3.61 -9.25 -4.06
CA GLN A 44 4.88 -9.70 -3.50
C GLN A 44 5.76 -10.21 -4.63
N SER A 45 7.02 -9.79 -4.63
CA SER A 45 8.05 -10.31 -5.51
C SER A 45 9.24 -10.72 -4.66
N SER A 46 9.63 -11.98 -4.74
CA SER A 46 10.79 -12.51 -4.03
C SER A 46 11.81 -13.04 -5.02
N ASP A 47 13.04 -12.54 -4.95
CA ASP A 47 14.23 -13.27 -5.40
C ASP A 47 15.05 -13.71 -4.19
N SER A 48 16.18 -14.38 -4.42
CA SER A 48 17.02 -14.96 -3.36
C SER A 48 17.65 -13.92 -2.42
N GLU A 49 17.72 -12.64 -2.82
CA GLU A 49 18.38 -11.58 -2.06
C GLU A 49 17.40 -10.47 -1.62
N PHE A 50 16.25 -10.32 -2.29
CA PHE A 50 15.31 -9.23 -2.08
C PHE A 50 13.85 -9.70 -2.12
N HIS A 51 13.09 -9.22 -1.13
CA HIS A 51 11.64 -9.41 -1.05
C HIS A 51 10.95 -8.05 -1.14
N CYS A 52 10.40 -7.73 -2.29
CA CYS A 52 9.61 -6.53 -2.49
C CYS A 52 8.16 -6.80 -2.08
N LEU A 53 7.58 -5.87 -1.32
CA LEU A 53 6.15 -5.82 -0.99
C LEU A 53 5.58 -4.52 -1.53
N THR A 54 4.52 -4.60 -2.31
CA THR A 54 3.74 -3.44 -2.76
C THR A 54 2.29 -3.61 -2.36
N ILE A 55 1.74 -2.59 -1.70
CA ILE A 55 0.31 -2.49 -1.36
C ILE A 55 -0.23 -1.31 -2.16
N THR A 56 -1.15 -1.61 -3.08
CA THR A 56 -1.87 -0.61 -3.88
C THR A 56 -3.27 -0.48 -3.32
N LEU A 57 -3.63 0.71 -2.85
CA LEU A 57 -4.98 1.04 -2.41
C LEU A 57 -5.69 1.84 -3.50
N PHE A 58 -6.90 1.43 -3.84
CA PHE A 58 -7.81 2.16 -4.70
C PHE A 58 -8.85 2.82 -3.81
N TYR A 59 -9.11 4.11 -4.03
CA TYR A 59 -10.03 4.85 -3.19
C TYR A 59 -10.93 5.79 -4.00
N LYS A 60 -12.04 6.20 -3.39
CA LYS A 60 -12.94 7.25 -3.87
C LYS A 60 -12.69 8.57 -3.15
#